data_AF-A0A7C5TAK2-F1
#
_entry.id   AF-A0A7C5TAK2-F1
#
_cell.length_a   1.000
_cell.length_b   1.000
_cell.length_c   1.000
_cell.angle_alpha   90.00
_cell.angle_beta   90.00
_cell.angle_gamma   90.00
#
_symmetry.space_group_name_H-M   'P 1'
#
loop_
_entity.id
_entity.type
_entity.pdbx_description
1 polymer ?
#
loop_
_entity_poly.entity_id
_entity_poly.type
_entity_poly.pdbx_seq_one_letter_code
_entity_poly.pdbx_strand_id
1 'polypeptide(L)' 'MDKRIHKLKVNDKNELNILNIGLEIFYNDLRKQGVNAIHVAWKPPVKLEKDIEDILSKVM' A
#
# COMPACT_ATOMS: atom_id res chain seq x y z
N MET A 1 36.73 18.42 -23.30
CA MET A 1 35.32 18.03 -23.43
C MET A 1 34.74 17.85 -22.03
N ASP A 2 34.10 18.89 -21.50
CA ASP A 2 33.55 18.91 -20.14
C ASP A 2 32.10 18.43 -20.16
N LYS A 3 31.85 17.20 -19.69
CA LYS A 3 30.51 16.62 -19.58
C LYS A 3 29.85 17.12 -18.29
N ARG A 4 29.34 18.34 -18.33
CA ARG A 4 28.44 18.89 -17.30
C ARG A 4 27.12 18.11 -17.30
N ILE A 5 27.03 17.08 -16.47
CA ILE A 5 25.78 16.36 -16.22
C ILE A 5 24.85 17.30 -15.47
N HIS A 6 23.82 17.80 -16.16
CA HIS A 6 22.78 18.62 -15.58
C HIS A 6 21.94 17.74 -14.66
N LYS A 7 22.25 17.77 -13.36
CA LYS A 7 21.43 17.13 -12.33
C LYS A 7 20.06 17.83 -12.36
N LEU A 8 19.07 17.14 -12.92
CA LEU A 8 17.68 17.60 -12.98
C LEU A 8 17.24 17.97 -11.55
N LYS A 9 16.95 19.25 -11.34
CA LYS A 9 16.29 19.73 -10.12
C LYS A 9 14.83 19.32 -10.21
N VAL A 10 14.48 18.22 -9.56
CA VAL A 10 13.08 17.90 -9.25
C VAL A 10 12.59 18.94 -8.23
N ASN A 11 11.40 19.48 -8.46
CA ASN A 11 10.85 20.61 -7.73
C ASN A 11 10.20 20.08 -6.42
N ASP A 12 10.88 20.23 -5.28
CA ASP A 12 10.55 19.66 -3.96
C ASP A 12 9.35 20.30 -3.23
N LYS A 13 8.36 20.88 -3.93
CA LYS A 13 7.36 21.75 -3.28
C LYS A 13 6.18 21.04 -2.62
N ASN A 14 5.98 19.74 -2.85
CA ASN A 14 4.92 18.98 -2.20
C ASN A 14 5.53 17.75 -1.53
N GLU A 15 5.51 17.71 -0.20
CA GLU A 15 5.87 16.51 0.55
C GLU A 15 5.00 15.32 0.09
N LEU A 16 5.65 14.25 -0.38
CA LEU A 16 4.97 13.04 -0.82
C LEU A 16 4.45 12.25 0.38
N ASN A 17 3.13 12.20 0.53
CA ASN A 17 2.44 11.46 1.59
C ASN A 17 1.68 10.27 1.00
N ILE A 18 1.95 9.06 1.49
CA ILE A 18 1.40 7.80 0.94
C ILE A 18 0.54 7.06 1.97
N LEU A 19 -0.64 6.61 1.54
CA LEU A 19 -1.47 5.63 2.23
C LEU A 19 -1.32 4.26 1.55
N ASN A 20 -0.57 3.34 2.17
CA ASN A 20 -0.42 1.98 1.65
C ASN A 20 -1.59 1.09 2.09
N ILE A 21 -2.30 0.51 1.12
CA ILE A 21 -3.35 -0.49 1.36
C ILE A 21 -2.91 -1.79 0.69
N GLY A 22 -2.96 -2.90 1.42
CA GLY A 22 -2.61 -4.22 0.90
C GLY A 22 -1.28 -4.73 1.44
N LEU A 23 -0.26 -4.87 0.59
CA LEU A 23 0.97 -5.56 0.96
C LEU A 23 1.87 -4.72 1.86
N GLU A 24 2.20 -5.26 3.04
CA GLU A 24 3.09 -4.63 4.02
C GLU A 24 4.52 -4.43 3.46
N ILE A 25 5.00 -5.32 2.59
CA ILE A 25 6.32 -5.22 1.98
C ILE A 25 6.50 -3.89 1.23
N PHE A 26 5.45 -3.42 0.54
CA PHE A 26 5.50 -2.16 -0.20
C PHE A 26 5.61 -0.96 0.73
N TYR A 27 4.87 -0.97 1.85
CA TYR A 27 5.03 0.02 2.90
C TYR A 27 6.45 0.03 3.47
N ASN A 28 7.01 -1.14 3.78
CA ASN A 28 8.36 -1.26 4.33
C ASN A 28 9.42 -0.71 3.38
N ASP A 29 9.28 -0.95 2.08
CA ASP A 29 10.22 -0.43 1.08
C ASP A 29 10.10 1.08 0.88
N LEU A 30 8.92 1.67 1.02
CA LEU A 30 8.72 3.13 1.04
C LEU A 30 9.35 3.77 2.28
N ARG A 31 9.19 3.16 3.46
CA ARG A 31 9.80 3.65 4.70
C ARG A 31 11.32 3.60 4.67
N LYS A 32 11.91 2.54 4.09
CA LYS A 32 13.37 2.44 3.88
C LYS A 32 13.93 3.56 3.01
N GLN A 33 13.14 4.07 2.07
CA GLN A 33 13.51 5.19 1.18
C GLN A 33 13.29 6.57 1.81
N GLY A 34 12.78 6.63 3.05
CA GLY A 34 12.50 7.89 3.74
C GLY A 34 11.20 8.59 3.30
N VAL A 35 10.32 7.90 2.57
CA VAL A 35 9.03 8.45 2.14
C VAL A 35 8.05 8.46 3.32
N ASN A 36 7.27 9.54 3.46
CA ASN A 36 6.22 9.59 4.48
C ASN A 36 5.04 8.70 4.06
N ALA A 37 4.91 7.55 4.74
CA ALA A 37 3.86 6.58 4.47
C ALA A 37 3.20 6.08 5.75
N ILE A 38 1.90 5.77 5.67
CA ILE A 38 1.11 5.05 6.67
C ILE A 38 0.50 3.78 6.03
N HIS A 39 0.35 2.70 6.80
CA HIS A 39 -0.19 1.44 6.29
C HIS A 39 -1.56 1.12 6.87
N VAL A 40 -2.49 0.73 6.01
CA VAL A 40 -3.79 0.15 6.37
C VAL A 40 -3.75 -1.34 6.08
N ALA A 41 -3.86 -2.13 7.16
CA ALA A 41 -4.02 -3.58 7.11
C ALA A 41 -5.46 -3.96 6.68
N TRP A 42 -5.85 -3.53 5.48
CA TRP A 42 -7.16 -3.80 4.92
C TRP A 42 -7.25 -5.25 4.46
N LYS A 43 -8.37 -5.90 4.77
CA LYS A 43 -8.74 -7.20 4.23
C LYS A 43 -10.11 -7.07 3.55
N PRO A 44 -10.33 -7.73 2.40
CA PRO A 44 -11.65 -7.76 1.80
C PRO A 44 -12.65 -8.38 2.79
N PRO A 45 -13.91 -7.94 2.78
CA PRO A 45 -14.95 -8.59 3.54
C PRO A 45 -15.02 -10.07 3.11
N VAL A 46 -15.14 -10.96 4.09
CA VAL A 46 -15.29 -12.39 3.82
C VAL A 46 -16.60 -12.58 3.07
N LYS A 47 -16.52 -13.05 1.82
CA LYS A 47 -17.70 -13.49 1.10
C LYS A 47 -18.04 -14.88 1.62
N LEU A 48 -19.01 -14.97 2.51
CA LEU A 48 -19.56 -16.27 2.89
C LEU A 48 -20.24 -16.84 1.65
N GLU A 49 -19.76 -17.99 1.16
CA GLU A 49 -20.46 -18.69 0.10
C GLU A 49 -21.80 -19.18 0.65
N LYS A 50 -22.86 -19.01 -0.15
CA LYS A 50 -24.23 -19.34 0.26
C LYS A 50 -24.35 -20.77 0.75
N ASP A 51 -23.63 -21.70 0.15
CA ASP A 51 -23.63 -23.11 0.54
C ASP A 51 -23.08 -23.31 1.96
N ILE A 52 -22.07 -22.51 2.35
CA ILE A 52 -21.51 -22.53 3.71
C ILE A 52 -22.49 -21.90 4.70
N GLU A 53 -23.13 -20.78 4.33
CA GLU A 53 -24.21 -20.15 5.11
C GLU A 53 -25.40 -21.10 5.36
N ASP A 54 -25.82 -21.82 4.32
CA ASP A 54 -26.91 -22.81 4.36
C ASP A 54 -26.56 -24.03 5.22
N ILE A 55 -25.28 -24.42 5.30
CA ILE A 55 -24.82 -25.47 6.23
C ILE A 55 -24.82 -24.95 7.66
N LEU A 56 -24.25 -23.77 7.91
CA LEU A 56 -24.18 -23.16 9.23
C LEU A 56 -25.57 -22.97 9.84
N SER A 57 -26.54 -22.49 9.06
CA SER A 57 -27.93 -22.30 9.51
C SER A 57 -28.68 -23.58 9.88
N LYS A 58 -28.17 -24.75 9.48
CA LYS A 58 -28.75 -26.07 9.84
C LYS A 58 -28.15 -26.67 11.10
N VAL A 59 -26.98 -26.20 11.53
CA VAL A 59 -26.25 -26.70 12.71
C VAL A 59 -26.41 -25.76 13.91
N MET A 60 -26.70 -24.48 13.65
CA MET A 60 -27.02 -23.45 14.65
C MET A 60 -28.51 -23.36 14.96
#